data_AF-A0AAV3EGL7-F1
#
_entry.id   AF-A0AAV3EGL7-F1
#
_cell.length_a   1.000
_cell.length_b   1.000
_cell.length_c   1.000
_cell.angle_alpha   90.00
_cell.angle_beta   90.00
_cell.angle_gamma   90.00
#
_symmetry.space_group_name_H-M   'P 1'
#
loop_
_entity.id
_entity.type
_entity.pdbx_description
1 polymer ?
#
loop_
_entity_poly.entity_id
_entity_poly.type
_entity_poly.pdbx_seq_one_letter_code
_entity_poly.pdbx_strand_id
1 'polypeptide(L)'
;MRRQELLDFLKHNSSKAKYYSVHLNKKVLEQFAIGYYQDLSSNRFIVYEVTERQQLHEKVSFEREEDAIKELYEVVKFRCRIKSVPIQLDVSEIDAIGTSDTDLELLLIDGNLWLPDTEEEHLLKLQEKLNNYIYFLESKQYLARYGDNFAKKVIHITFQYSPSDNGLAFLAAVQKVLQPTDMSLKIELPE
;
A
#
# COMPACT_ATOMS: atom_id res chain seq x y z
N MET A 1 3.10 2.04 -13.81
CA MET A 1 2.74 0.62 -13.91
C MET A 1 2.65 0.09 -12.49
N ARG A 2 1.45 -0.16 -11.99
CA ARG A 2 1.14 -0.75 -10.67
C ARG A 2 1.62 -2.21 -10.62
N ARG A 3 1.87 -2.78 -9.43
CA ARG A 3 2.14 -4.22 -9.27
C ARG A 3 1.00 -5.08 -9.86
N GLN A 4 -0.24 -4.67 -9.63
CA GLN A 4 -1.41 -5.33 -10.22
C GLN A 4 -1.47 -5.17 -11.74
N GLU A 5 -1.12 -3.99 -12.29
CA GLU A 5 -1.03 -3.80 -13.74
C GLU A 5 0.07 -4.66 -14.37
N LEU A 6 1.20 -4.87 -13.67
CA LEU A 6 2.25 -5.80 -14.10
C LEU A 6 1.76 -7.25 -14.05
N LEU A 7 1.06 -7.65 -12.98
CA LEU A 7 0.47 -8.99 -12.86
C LEU A 7 -0.60 -9.24 -13.92
N ASP A 8 -1.46 -8.26 -14.18
CA ASP A 8 -2.50 -8.32 -15.21
C ASP A 8 -1.88 -8.34 -16.60
N PHE A 9 -0.84 -7.55 -16.83
CA PHE A 9 -0.02 -7.60 -18.04
C PHE A 9 0.61 -8.99 -18.22
N LEU A 10 1.25 -9.55 -17.19
CA LEU A 10 1.87 -10.87 -17.22
C LEU A 10 0.86 -11.97 -17.51
N LYS A 11 -0.32 -11.92 -16.87
CA LYS A 11 -1.43 -12.86 -17.10
C LYS A 11 -1.96 -12.75 -18.53
N HIS A 12 -2.19 -11.52 -19.01
CA HIS A 12 -2.72 -11.26 -20.35
C HIS A 12 -1.74 -11.64 -21.48
N ASN A 13 -0.43 -11.60 -21.21
CA ASN A 13 0.62 -11.97 -22.16
C ASN A 13 1.20 -13.37 -21.90
N SER A 14 0.53 -14.21 -21.10
CA SER A 14 0.96 -15.59 -20.87
C SER A 14 0.72 -16.43 -22.14
N SER A 15 1.80 -16.94 -22.76
CA SER A 15 1.67 -17.88 -23.88
C SER A 15 1.46 -19.31 -23.37
N LYS A 16 0.93 -20.22 -24.20
CA LYS A 16 0.69 -21.65 -23.86
C LYS A 16 1.95 -22.44 -23.48
N ALA A 17 3.15 -21.88 -23.69
CA ALA A 17 4.39 -22.34 -23.09
C ALA A 17 4.73 -21.40 -21.92
N LYS A 18 5.11 -21.94 -20.76
CA LYS A 18 5.37 -21.24 -19.47
C LYS A 18 6.52 -20.20 -19.50
N TYR A 19 6.58 -19.33 -20.51
CA TYR A 19 7.47 -18.20 -20.64
C TYR A 19 6.63 -16.93 -20.47
N TYR A 20 6.81 -16.21 -19.38
CA TYR A 20 6.22 -14.88 -19.22
C TYR A 20 7.23 -13.85 -19.71
N SER A 21 6.92 -13.17 -20.81
CA SER A 21 7.75 -12.07 -21.35
C SER A 21 7.05 -10.74 -21.09
N VAL A 22 7.65 -9.87 -20.26
CA VAL A 22 7.15 -8.49 -20.09
C VAL A 22 7.77 -7.61 -21.14
N HIS A 23 6.96 -7.21 -22.12
CA HIS A 23 7.36 -6.24 -23.14
C HIS A 23 7.12 -4.82 -22.64
N LEU A 24 8.18 -4.17 -22.18
CA LEU A 24 8.14 -2.77 -21.77
C LEU A 24 8.24 -1.87 -23.02
N ASN A 25 7.08 -1.43 -23.53
CA ASN A 25 6.87 -0.34 -24.50
C ASN A 25 6.83 -0.71 -26.01
N LYS A 26 5.69 -0.39 -26.67
CA LYS A 26 5.39 -0.72 -28.08
C LYS A 26 6.18 0.12 -29.10
N LYS A 27 6.89 1.18 -28.68
CA LYS A 27 7.66 2.07 -29.59
C LYS A 27 9.18 1.82 -29.61
N VAL A 28 9.70 0.90 -28.80
CA VAL A 28 11.13 0.53 -28.70
C VAL A 28 11.27 -1.00 -28.76
N LEU A 29 10.56 -1.61 -29.71
CA LEU A 29 10.00 -2.96 -29.60
C LEU A 29 10.95 -4.14 -29.91
N GLU A 30 12.27 -3.99 -29.77
CA GLU A 30 13.19 -5.10 -30.08
C GLU A 30 14.26 -5.40 -29.03
N GLN A 31 14.48 -4.61 -27.97
CA GLN A 31 15.75 -4.75 -27.21
C GLN A 31 15.70 -5.02 -25.69
N PHE A 32 14.54 -5.07 -25.03
CA PHE A 32 14.50 -5.35 -23.58
C PHE A 32 13.23 -6.11 -23.18
N ALA A 33 13.37 -7.40 -22.87
CA ALA A 33 12.33 -8.18 -22.21
C ALA A 33 12.84 -8.60 -20.84
N ILE A 34 12.09 -8.27 -19.79
CA ILE A 34 12.36 -8.72 -18.42
C ILE A 34 11.17 -9.61 -18.05
N GLY A 35 11.40 -10.72 -17.38
CA GLY A 35 10.32 -11.63 -17.03
C GLY A 35 10.75 -12.63 -15.98
N TYR A 36 9.88 -13.59 -15.72
CA TYR A 36 10.24 -14.78 -14.97
C TYR A 36 9.64 -16.03 -15.63
N TYR A 37 10.17 -17.21 -15.32
CA TYR A 37 9.58 -18.49 -15.67
C TYR A 37 9.82 -19.52 -14.56
N GLN A 38 9.02 -20.59 -14.55
CA GLN A 38 9.27 -21.73 -13.68
C GLN A 38 10.16 -22.73 -14.43
N ASP A 39 11.38 -22.94 -13.95
CA ASP A 39 12.21 -24.06 -14.40
C ASP A 39 11.69 -25.35 -13.76
N LEU A 40 11.21 -26.26 -14.60
CA LEU A 40 10.61 -27.52 -14.15
C LEU A 40 11.65 -28.54 -13.69
N SER A 41 12.92 -28.37 -14.10
CA SER A 41 13.99 -29.29 -13.74
C SER A 41 14.48 -29.08 -12.31
N SER A 42 14.63 -27.81 -11.90
CA SER A 42 14.95 -27.43 -10.53
C SER A 42 13.74 -27.11 -9.66
N ASN A 43 12.55 -27.00 -10.26
CA ASN A 43 11.33 -26.49 -9.63
C ASN A 43 11.52 -25.11 -8.96
N ARG A 44 12.28 -24.23 -9.62
CA ARG A 44 12.53 -22.85 -9.15
C ARG A 44 11.95 -21.83 -10.12
N PHE A 45 11.63 -20.66 -9.62
CA PHE A 45 11.20 -19.50 -10.40
C PHE A 45 12.41 -18.63 -10.72
N ILE A 46 12.73 -18.47 -12.00
CA ILE A 46 13.91 -17.75 -12.48
C ILE A 46 13.48 -16.42 -13.05
N VAL A 47 14.01 -15.32 -12.51
CA VAL A 47 13.86 -13.98 -13.07
C VAL A 47 14.98 -13.76 -14.08
N TYR A 48 14.63 -13.33 -15.29
CA TYR A 48 15.55 -13.16 -16.39
C TYR A 48 15.43 -11.80 -17.05
N GLU A 49 16.48 -11.46 -17.78
CA GLU A 49 16.54 -10.31 -18.66
C GLU A 49 17.07 -10.73 -20.03
N VAL A 50 16.41 -10.28 -21.09
CA VAL A 50 16.89 -10.43 -22.47
C VAL A 50 17.72 -9.20 -22.80
N THR A 51 19.00 -9.45 -23.10
CA THR A 51 19.95 -8.42 -23.50
C THR A 51 19.66 -7.91 -24.92
N GLU A 52 20.26 -6.79 -25.30
CA GLU A 52 20.20 -6.24 -26.67
C GLU A 52 20.63 -7.25 -27.75
N ARG A 53 21.44 -8.25 -27.37
CA ARG A 53 21.90 -9.34 -28.24
C ARG A 53 20.94 -10.54 -28.30
N GLN A 54 19.71 -10.39 -27.80
CA GLN A 54 18.71 -11.46 -27.71
C GLN A 54 19.17 -12.67 -26.88
N GLN A 55 20.10 -12.46 -25.95
CA GLN A 55 20.53 -13.50 -25.01
C GLN A 55 19.76 -13.38 -23.71
N LEU A 56 19.18 -14.48 -23.25
CA LEU A 56 18.57 -14.60 -21.94
C LEU A 56 19.67 -14.68 -20.88
N HIS A 57 19.60 -13.76 -19.92
CA HIS A 57 20.47 -13.73 -18.74
C HIS A 57 19.62 -13.95 -17.50
N GLU A 58 19.86 -15.06 -16.81
CA GLU A 58 19.23 -15.35 -15.52
C GLU A 58 19.82 -14.42 -14.46
N LYS A 59 18.96 -13.67 -13.77
CA LYS A 59 19.39 -12.73 -12.71
C LYS A 59 19.47 -13.45 -11.37
N VAL A 60 18.40 -14.17 -11.02
CA VAL A 60 18.24 -14.82 -9.72
C VAL A 60 17.12 -15.87 -9.80
N SER A 61 17.18 -16.88 -8.91
CA SER A 61 16.17 -17.94 -8.80
C SER A 61 15.60 -18.05 -7.39
N PHE A 62 14.30 -18.27 -7.31
CA PHE A 62 13.53 -18.35 -6.07
C PHE A 62 12.75 -19.66 -5.97
N GLU A 63 12.42 -20.07 -4.75
CA GLU A 63 11.58 -21.26 -4.51
C GLU A 63 10.08 -20.93 -4.63
N ARG A 64 9.69 -19.71 -4.26
CA ARG A 64 8.30 -19.23 -4.33
C ARG A 64 8.10 -18.27 -5.49
N GLU A 65 6.95 -18.38 -6.14
CA GLU A 65 6.58 -17.49 -7.24
C GLU A 65 6.44 -16.03 -6.79
N GLU A 66 5.93 -15.81 -5.58
CA GLU A 66 5.75 -14.48 -5.00
C GLU A 66 7.06 -13.70 -4.90
N ASP A 67 8.16 -14.38 -4.57
CA ASP A 67 9.49 -13.79 -4.45
C ASP A 67 10.03 -13.41 -5.84
N ALA A 68 9.84 -14.27 -6.85
CA ALA A 68 10.22 -13.97 -8.24
C ALA A 68 9.42 -12.79 -8.82
N ILE A 69 8.13 -12.70 -8.51
CA ILE A 69 7.28 -11.57 -8.89
C ILE A 69 7.77 -10.28 -8.21
N LYS A 70 8.12 -10.35 -6.92
CA LYS A 70 8.64 -9.20 -6.17
C LYS A 70 9.93 -8.69 -6.79
N GLU A 71 10.88 -9.58 -7.07
CA GLU A 71 12.13 -9.22 -7.74
C GLU A 71 11.89 -8.65 -9.14
N LEU A 72 11.04 -9.28 -9.95
CA LEU A 72 10.70 -8.78 -11.28
C LEU A 72 10.16 -7.34 -11.19
N TYR A 73 9.28 -7.07 -10.22
CA TYR A 73 8.74 -5.74 -10.00
C TYR A 73 9.84 -4.72 -9.62
N GLU A 74 10.79 -5.08 -8.77
CA GLU A 74 11.92 -4.22 -8.40
C GLU A 74 12.83 -3.92 -9.61
N VAL A 75 13.12 -4.94 -10.43
CA VAL A 75 13.90 -4.76 -11.66
C VAL A 75 13.17 -3.83 -12.63
N VAL A 76 11.85 -3.97 -12.78
CA VAL A 76 11.02 -3.08 -13.60
C VAL A 76 11.02 -1.66 -13.03
N LYS A 77 10.81 -1.49 -11.72
CA LYS A 77 10.90 -0.18 -11.04
C LYS A 77 12.21 0.52 -11.33
N PHE A 78 13.32 -0.19 -11.13
CA PHE A 78 14.68 0.34 -11.35
C PHE A 78 14.88 0.74 -12.81
N ARG A 79 14.54 -0.13 -13.76
CA ARG A 79 14.74 0.13 -15.19
C ARG A 79 13.84 1.23 -15.72
N CYS A 80 12.59 1.28 -15.26
CA CYS A 80 11.63 2.30 -15.65
C CYS A 80 11.76 3.60 -14.84
N ARG A 81 12.68 3.68 -13.87
CA ARG A 81 12.86 4.83 -12.96
C ARG A 81 11.55 5.27 -12.33
N ILE A 82 10.70 4.30 -11.96
CA ILE A 82 9.43 4.57 -11.30
C ILE A 82 9.76 5.10 -9.91
N LYS A 83 9.56 6.40 -9.70
CA LYS A 83 9.75 7.03 -8.39
C LYS A 83 8.61 6.58 -7.49
N SER A 84 8.93 6.03 -6.32
CA SER A 84 7.95 5.91 -5.24
C SER A 84 7.57 7.33 -4.80
N VAL A 85 6.27 7.57 -4.66
CA VAL A 85 5.77 8.80 -4.03
C VAL A 85 5.84 8.54 -2.53
N PRO A 86 6.64 9.30 -1.75
CA PRO A 86 6.73 9.08 -0.31
C PRO A 86 5.38 9.32 0.35
N ILE A 87 5.04 8.52 1.36
CA ILE A 87 3.80 8.69 2.12
C ILE A 87 3.90 9.98 2.95
N GLN A 88 3.05 10.94 2.62
CA GLN A 88 2.89 12.21 3.32
C GLN A 88 1.79 12.07 4.37
N LEU A 89 2.20 11.61 5.54
CA LEU A 89 1.34 11.51 6.71
C LEU A 89 2.18 11.87 7.94
N ASP A 90 1.93 13.05 8.53
CA ASP A 90 2.58 13.41 9.80
C ASP A 90 1.92 12.64 10.93
N VAL A 91 2.71 11.80 11.60
CA VAL A 91 2.24 10.89 12.65
C VAL A 91 2.22 11.55 14.03
N SER A 92 2.87 12.71 14.18
CA SER A 92 3.06 13.38 15.47
C SER A 92 1.98 14.42 15.79
N GLU A 93 1.28 14.92 14.76
CA GLU A 93 0.28 15.97 14.91
C GLU A 93 -1.17 15.46 14.79
N ILE A 94 -2.07 16.16 15.48
CA ILE A 94 -3.53 16.03 15.29
C ILE A 94 -3.94 17.03 14.21
N ASP A 95 -4.59 16.57 13.14
CA ASP A 95 -4.83 17.40 11.95
C ASP A 95 -5.90 18.45 12.25
N ALA A 96 -7.00 18.02 12.85
CA ALA A 96 -7.99 18.93 13.43
C ALA A 96 -8.77 18.26 14.56
N ILE A 97 -9.32 19.12 15.43
CA ILE A 97 -10.16 18.73 16.56
C ILE A 97 -11.35 19.69 16.66
N GLY A 98 -12.52 19.14 16.94
CA GLY A 98 -13.76 19.88 17.10
C GLY A 98 -14.75 19.14 17.99
N THR A 99 -15.92 19.75 18.17
CA THR A 99 -17.03 19.18 18.94
C THR A 99 -18.28 19.16 18.09
N SER A 100 -19.02 18.06 18.14
CA SER A 100 -20.26 17.84 17.38
C SER A 100 -21.33 17.36 18.35
N ASP A 101 -22.36 18.19 18.60
CA ASP A 101 -23.40 17.95 19.61
C ASP A 101 -22.84 17.54 20.99
N THR A 102 -22.79 16.24 21.28
CA THR A 102 -22.31 15.65 22.54
C THR A 102 -20.94 14.97 22.44
N ASP A 103 -20.32 14.99 21.26
CA ASP A 103 -19.15 14.18 20.93
C ASP A 103 -17.92 15.07 20.67
N LEU A 104 -16.74 14.54 21.00
CA LEU A 104 -15.46 15.11 20.61
C LEU A 104 -15.02 14.44 19.30
N GLU A 105 -14.73 15.22 18.26
CA GLU A 105 -14.32 14.71 16.96
C GLU A 105 -12.89 15.13 16.63
N LEU A 106 -12.04 14.17 16.26
CA LEU A 106 -10.71 14.40 15.70
C LEU A 106 -10.74 14.00 14.23
N LEU A 107 -10.32 14.91 13.35
CA LEU A 107 -10.21 14.63 11.92
C LEU A 107 -8.80 14.15 11.61
N LEU A 108 -8.68 13.04 10.89
CA LEU A 108 -7.47 12.53 10.25
C LEU A 108 -7.65 12.64 8.74
N ILE A 109 -6.73 13.31 8.07
CA ILE A 109 -6.76 13.52 6.62
C ILE A 109 -5.68 12.66 5.97
N ASP A 110 -6.08 11.75 5.08
CA ASP A 110 -5.16 10.94 4.29
C ASP A 110 -5.29 11.24 2.80
N GLY A 111 -4.32 12.01 2.29
CA GLY A 111 -4.21 12.40 0.88
C GLY A 111 -3.39 11.44 0.02
N ASN A 112 -2.92 10.31 0.55
CA ASN A 112 -1.95 9.47 -0.13
C ASN A 112 -2.61 8.47 -1.09
N LEU A 113 -1.97 8.21 -2.23
CA LEU A 113 -2.36 7.11 -3.09
C LEU A 113 -1.99 5.78 -2.44
N TRP A 114 -2.94 4.84 -2.43
CA TRP A 114 -2.71 3.47 -2.00
C TRP A 114 -2.05 2.66 -3.12
N LEU A 115 -0.70 2.69 -3.15
CA LEU A 115 0.10 1.98 -4.13
C LEU A 115 0.70 0.70 -3.53
N PRO A 116 0.71 -0.44 -4.24
CA PRO A 116 1.22 -1.70 -3.71
C PRO A 116 2.68 -1.67 -3.23
N ASP A 117 3.48 -0.73 -3.73
CA ASP A 117 4.90 -0.62 -3.42
C ASP A 117 5.21 0.30 -2.25
N THR A 118 4.25 1.10 -1.81
CA THR A 118 4.34 1.95 -0.61
C THR A 118 3.30 1.56 0.45
N GLU A 119 2.47 0.55 0.18
CA GLU A 119 1.38 0.11 1.05
C GLU A 119 1.86 -0.27 2.46
N GLU A 120 2.98 -0.98 2.57
CA GLU A 120 3.56 -1.35 3.87
C GLU A 120 3.96 -0.11 4.69
N GLU A 121 4.63 0.86 4.07
CA GLU A 121 4.99 2.13 4.70
C GLU A 121 3.72 2.93 5.06
N HIS A 122 2.72 2.93 4.19
CA HIS A 122 1.46 3.63 4.40
C HIS A 122 0.70 3.07 5.60
N LEU A 123 0.57 1.74 5.68
CA LEU A 123 -0.05 1.04 6.80
C LEU A 123 0.68 1.34 8.11
N LEU A 124 2.02 1.34 8.11
CA LEU A 124 2.82 1.67 9.28
C LEU A 124 2.54 3.10 9.77
N LYS A 125 2.62 4.09 8.88
CA LYS A 125 2.35 5.49 9.25
C LYS A 125 0.92 5.72 9.70
N LEU A 126 -0.06 5.07 9.06
CA LEU A 126 -1.46 5.18 9.45
C LEU A 126 -1.68 4.57 10.85
N GLN A 127 -1.03 3.45 11.16
CA GLN A 127 -1.03 2.86 12.49
C GLN A 127 -0.40 3.79 13.53
N GLU A 128 0.78 4.34 13.26
CA GLU A 128 1.46 5.28 14.16
C GLU A 128 0.60 6.53 14.42
N LYS A 129 0.00 7.10 13.37
CA LYS A 129 -0.89 8.25 13.50
C LYS A 129 -2.14 7.94 14.32
N LEU A 130 -2.80 6.81 14.07
CA LEU A 130 -3.97 6.40 14.86
C LEU A 130 -3.60 6.16 16.33
N ASN A 131 -2.45 5.54 16.59
CA ASN A 131 -1.95 5.38 17.95
C ASN A 131 -1.71 6.73 18.64
N ASN A 132 -1.18 7.72 17.93
CA ASN A 132 -1.03 9.07 18.46
C ASN A 132 -2.39 9.73 18.80
N TYR A 133 -3.41 9.54 17.96
CA TYR A 133 -4.75 10.07 18.20
C TYR A 133 -5.41 9.40 19.41
N ILE A 134 -5.29 8.07 19.51
CA ILE A 134 -5.77 7.31 20.67
C ILE A 134 -5.05 7.78 21.93
N TYR A 135 -3.72 7.92 21.90
CA TYR A 135 -2.94 8.43 23.02
C TYR A 135 -3.37 9.84 23.43
N PHE A 136 -3.59 10.75 22.48
CA PHE A 136 -4.06 12.11 22.73
C PHE A 136 -5.42 12.11 23.48
N LEU A 137 -6.32 11.22 23.09
CA LEU A 137 -7.62 11.03 23.72
C LEU A 137 -7.50 10.42 25.13
N GLU A 138 -6.75 9.34 25.28
CA GLU A 138 -6.56 8.64 26.57
C GLU A 138 -5.85 9.50 27.61
N SER A 139 -4.84 10.27 27.18
CA SER A 139 -4.11 11.22 28.04
C SER A 139 -4.86 12.52 28.29
N LYS A 140 -6.07 12.68 27.73
CA LYS A 140 -6.96 13.83 27.90
C LYS A 140 -6.30 15.17 27.56
N GLN A 141 -5.46 15.21 26.53
CA GLN A 141 -4.77 16.45 26.13
C GLN A 141 -5.73 17.57 25.70
N TYR A 142 -6.96 17.22 25.30
CA TYR A 142 -8.02 18.17 24.95
C TYR A 142 -8.69 18.86 26.16
N LEU A 143 -8.49 18.34 27.38
CA LEU A 143 -9.26 18.70 28.58
C LEU A 143 -9.29 20.21 28.86
N ALA A 144 -8.13 20.87 28.76
CA ALA A 144 -8.00 22.29 29.08
C ALA A 144 -8.80 23.21 28.14
N ARG A 145 -9.07 22.76 26.91
CA ARG A 145 -9.74 23.56 25.88
C ARG A 145 -11.20 23.18 25.70
N TYR A 146 -11.54 21.90 25.82
CA TYR A 146 -12.85 21.37 25.45
C TYR A 146 -13.64 20.79 26.63
N GLY A 147 -13.02 20.63 27.81
CA GLY A 147 -13.63 19.91 28.93
C GLY A 147 -13.62 18.39 28.68
N ASP A 148 -14.40 17.63 29.46
CA ASP A 148 -14.43 16.15 29.40
C ASP A 148 -15.85 15.55 29.32
N ASN A 149 -16.86 16.39 29.11
CA ASN A 149 -18.25 15.96 29.14
C ASN A 149 -18.73 15.52 27.76
N PHE A 150 -18.10 14.47 27.21
CA PHE A 150 -18.44 13.92 25.90
C PHE A 150 -19.04 12.52 26.03
N ALA A 151 -20.09 12.25 25.25
CA ALA A 151 -20.70 10.92 25.18
C ALA A 151 -19.82 9.94 24.40
N LYS A 152 -19.18 10.41 23.32
CA LYS A 152 -18.22 9.64 22.53
C LYS A 152 -17.03 10.49 22.09
N LYS A 153 -15.96 9.79 21.75
CA LYS A 153 -14.76 10.33 21.10
C LYS A 153 -14.65 9.70 19.71
N VAL A 154 -14.75 10.49 18.66
CA VAL A 154 -14.78 9.99 17.29
C VAL A 154 -13.48 10.40 16.59
N ILE A 155 -12.74 9.43 16.07
CA ILE A 155 -11.67 9.69 15.11
C ILE A 155 -12.29 9.53 13.73
N HIS A 156 -12.52 10.66 13.07
CA HIS A 156 -13.05 10.74 11.72
C HIS A 156 -11.89 10.72 10.72
N ILE A 157 -11.81 9.69 9.89
CA ILE A 157 -10.78 9.54 8.88
C ILE A 157 -11.38 9.84 7.51
N THR A 158 -10.76 10.76 6.77
CA THR A 158 -11.14 11.11 5.40
C THR A 158 -10.03 10.70 4.45
N PHE A 159 -10.40 9.96 3.40
CA PHE A 159 -9.46 9.51 2.38
C PHE A 159 -9.68 10.26 1.07
N GLN A 160 -8.61 10.83 0.50
CA GLN A 160 -8.65 11.36 -0.86
C GLN A 160 -8.71 10.24 -1.90
N TYR A 161 -8.07 9.10 -1.62
CA TYR A 161 -8.01 7.93 -2.49
C TYR A 161 -8.45 6.69 -1.71
N SER A 162 -9.24 5.81 -2.34
CA SER A 162 -9.73 4.60 -1.68
C SER A 162 -8.59 3.74 -1.15
N PRO A 163 -8.65 3.29 0.11
CA PRO A 163 -7.71 2.32 0.65
C PRO A 163 -7.71 1.00 -0.12
N SER A 164 -6.61 0.26 -0.03
CA SER A 164 -6.56 -1.11 -0.50
C SER A 164 -7.36 -2.06 0.41
N ASP A 165 -7.58 -3.30 -0.03
CA ASP A 165 -8.23 -4.34 0.81
C ASP A 165 -7.47 -4.55 2.13
N ASN A 166 -6.14 -4.46 2.11
CA ASN A 166 -5.31 -4.52 3.31
C ASN A 166 -5.55 -3.31 4.22
N GLY A 167 -5.66 -2.10 3.65
CA GLY A 167 -6.02 -0.88 4.36
C GLY A 167 -7.40 -0.96 5.02
N LEU A 168 -8.40 -1.45 4.30
CA LEU A 168 -9.75 -1.65 4.83
C LEU A 168 -9.78 -2.70 5.94
N ALA A 169 -9.06 -3.82 5.76
CA ALA A 169 -8.95 -4.87 6.78
C ALA A 169 -8.26 -4.34 8.05
N PHE A 170 -7.22 -3.51 7.89
CA PHE A 170 -6.55 -2.83 9.00
C PHE A 170 -7.52 -1.91 9.76
N LEU A 171 -8.26 -1.03 9.06
CA LEU A 171 -9.24 -0.13 9.68
C LEU A 171 -10.34 -0.89 10.42
N ALA A 172 -10.84 -1.98 9.84
CA ALA A 172 -11.81 -2.86 10.49
C ALA A 172 -11.24 -3.53 11.77
N ALA A 173 -9.95 -3.87 11.77
CA ALA A 173 -9.29 -4.38 12.97
C ALA A 173 -9.18 -3.30 14.06
N VAL A 174 -8.83 -2.07 13.70
CA VAL A 174 -8.80 -0.94 14.65
C VAL A 174 -10.18 -0.68 15.25
N GLN A 175 -11.25 -0.69 14.43
CA GLN A 175 -12.62 -0.55 14.92
C GLN A 175 -12.97 -1.60 15.98
N LYS A 176 -12.55 -2.86 15.79
CA LYS A 176 -12.76 -3.93 16.77
C LYS A 176 -12.01 -3.69 18.07
N VAL A 177 -10.77 -3.19 17.99
CA VAL A 177 -9.95 -2.84 19.17
C VAL A 177 -10.59 -1.72 19.98
N LEU A 178 -11.25 -0.76 19.34
CA LEU A 178 -11.90 0.37 20.00
C LEU A 178 -13.29 0.07 20.58
N GLN A 179 -13.96 -1.01 20.16
CA GLN A 179 -15.32 -1.37 20.62
C GLN A 179 -15.56 -1.35 22.15
N PRO A 180 -14.64 -1.79 23.02
CA PRO A 180 -14.86 -1.76 24.47
C PRO A 180 -14.65 -0.37 25.10
N THR A 181 -14.28 0.64 24.33
CA THR A 181 -14.00 2.01 24.81
C THR A 181 -15.11 2.98 24.41
N ASP A 182 -15.00 4.24 24.83
CA ASP A 182 -15.86 5.35 24.36
C ASP A 182 -15.35 5.98 23.06
N MET A 183 -14.33 5.38 22.43
CA MET A 183 -13.75 5.81 21.17
C MET A 183 -14.35 5.04 19.99
N SER A 184 -14.38 5.67 18.81
CA SER A 184 -14.83 5.03 17.58
C SER A 184 -14.14 5.60 16.35
N LEU A 185 -14.04 4.79 15.28
CA LEU A 185 -13.64 5.28 13.96
C LEU A 185 -14.87 5.54 13.09
N LYS A 186 -14.93 6.73 12.52
CA LYS A 186 -15.79 7.06 11.37
C LYS A 186 -14.90 7.14 10.14
N ILE A 187 -15.26 6.46 9.06
CA ILE A 187 -14.45 6.39 7.84
C ILE A 187 -15.25 6.98 6.69
N GLU A 188 -14.68 7.97 6.03
CA GLU A 188 -15.22 8.59 4.82
C GLU A 188 -14.31 8.23 3.63
N LEU A 189 -14.89 7.52 2.67
CA LEU A 189 -14.23 7.13 1.42
C LEU A 189 -14.59 8.12 0.31
N PRO A 190 -13.72 8.31 -0.69
CA PRO A 190 -14.06 9.16 -1.84
C PRO A 190 -15.21 8.54 -2.65
N GLU A 191 -16.01 9.39 -3.28
CA GLU A 191 -17.12 9.01 -4.19
C GLU A 191 -16.65 8.32 -5.48
#